data_AF-A0A838Q5M6-F1
#
_entry.id   AF-A0A838Q5M6-F1
#
_cell.length_a   1.000
_cell.length_b   1.000
_cell.length_c   1.000
_cell.angle_alpha   90.00
_cell.angle_beta   90.00
_cell.angle_gamma   90.00
#
_symmetry.space_group_name_H-M   'P 1'
#
loop_
_entity.id
_entity.type
_entity.pdbx_description
1 polymer ?
#
loop_
_entity_poly.entity_id
_entity_poly.type
_entity_poly.pdbx_seq_one_letter_code
_entity_poly.pdbx_strand_id
1 'polypeptide(L)'
;MAHSSFAERALYFVGLALGRLIYRVKTIGCDTLPTGGFLLLPNHITWIDAVVLQIACPRPIRFIIHDEYYRNPVLHPFLNLAGCIPIHARRAKDAIRAAAEKISAGEIVCLFPEGQLSRSGTLLRLQRGYELIARQADAQVVPVWMDELWGSLFSFKGGRFFTKWPRQLPYRVLVAFGRPLTAEEAGLAAVREQLLKLGEICYSQRPILQEHLADACIRGLKRKAFQTAIVDGFDHSTLSRAKLLGVATALARHLKVQCRDRRVGVVLPPGKAGVVANLAIVLAGKIPVNLNFTSARESIASAQKQAGLATTISARAVAKRVPDFPWTEQVIYVDELLPAMKPAIICWWMLALVTPASLLSRLLQLPRIGDRAEALLLFTSGSSGAPKGVALTHRNILGNVSQFAVLLDSRPDEVILASLPFFHSFGCTVTLWYPLIEGVRIVTYPSPLEAA
;
A
#
# COMPACT_ATOMS: atom_id res chain seq x y z
N MET A 1 -35.45 0.59 -16.89
CA MET A 1 -36.08 0.65 -15.54
C MET A 1 -37.55 0.23 -15.53
N ALA A 2 -38.17 -0.12 -16.67
CA ALA A 2 -39.62 -0.35 -16.76
C ALA A 2 -40.14 -1.65 -16.07
N HIS A 3 -39.27 -2.57 -15.65
CA HIS A 3 -39.68 -3.89 -15.14
C HIS A 3 -39.38 -4.17 -13.65
N SER A 4 -38.91 -3.18 -12.87
CA SER A 4 -38.64 -3.39 -11.43
C SER A 4 -39.88 -3.17 -10.56
N SER A 5 -40.01 -3.92 -9.47
CA SER A 5 -41.10 -3.71 -8.50
C SER A 5 -40.84 -2.46 -7.64
N PHE A 6 -41.89 -1.89 -7.04
CA PHE A 6 -41.73 -0.76 -6.12
C PHE A 6 -40.83 -1.12 -4.92
N ALA A 7 -41.01 -2.32 -4.37
CA ALA A 7 -40.20 -2.83 -3.27
C ALA A 7 -38.71 -2.96 -3.64
N GLU A 8 -38.42 -3.40 -4.86
CA GLU A 8 -37.06 -3.49 -5.38
C GLU A 8 -36.40 -2.10 -5.54
N ARG A 9 -37.15 -1.11 -6.02
CA ARG A 9 -36.68 0.28 -6.08
C ARG A 9 -36.42 0.86 -4.68
N ALA A 10 -37.33 0.62 -3.74
CA ALA A 10 -37.17 1.07 -2.36
C ALA A 10 -35.94 0.44 -1.69
N LEU A 11 -35.76 -0.88 -1.82
CA LEU A 11 -34.58 -1.59 -1.34
C LEU A 11 -33.30 -1.02 -1.96
N TYR A 12 -33.31 -0.75 -3.27
CA TYR A 12 -32.19 -0.16 -3.98
C TYR A 12 -31.82 1.22 -3.43
N PHE A 13 -32.75 2.16 -3.35
CA PHE A 13 -32.44 3.53 -2.90
C PHE A 13 -32.06 3.61 -1.42
N VAL A 14 -32.71 2.83 -0.55
CA VAL A 14 -32.38 2.78 0.88
C VAL A 14 -31.00 2.12 1.07
N GLY A 15 -30.74 1.01 0.40
CA GLY A 15 -29.44 0.33 0.43
C GLY A 15 -28.31 1.21 -0.10
N LEU A 16 -28.57 1.99 -1.16
CA LEU A 16 -27.63 2.97 -1.71
C LEU A 16 -27.30 4.08 -0.70
N ALA A 17 -28.32 4.63 -0.03
CA ALA A 17 -28.13 5.69 0.95
C ALA A 17 -27.32 5.21 2.16
N LEU A 18 -27.67 4.05 2.73
CA LEU A 18 -26.93 3.45 3.84
C LEU A 18 -25.51 3.07 3.44
N GLY A 19 -25.35 2.50 2.25
CA GLY A 19 -24.06 2.14 1.68
C GLY A 19 -23.13 3.35 1.53
N ARG A 20 -23.64 4.49 1.10
CA ARG A 20 -22.87 5.75 0.93
C ARG A 20 -22.44 6.39 2.25
N LEU A 21 -23.12 6.11 3.37
CA LEU A 21 -22.69 6.55 4.70
C LEU A 21 -21.44 5.79 5.17
N ILE A 22 -21.30 4.52 4.77
CA ILE A 22 -20.20 3.64 5.18
C ILE A 22 -19.06 3.68 4.16
N TYR A 23 -19.39 3.72 2.86
CA TYR A 23 -18.46 3.66 1.74
C TYR A 23 -18.50 4.91 0.89
N ARG A 24 -17.35 5.54 0.71
CA ARG A 24 -17.13 6.59 -0.28
C ARG A 24 -16.64 5.95 -1.57
N VAL A 25 -17.59 5.53 -2.40
CA VAL A 25 -17.33 4.89 -3.70
C VAL A 25 -17.02 5.96 -4.75
N LYS A 26 -15.84 5.88 -5.37
CA LYS A 26 -15.48 6.62 -6.58
C LYS A 26 -15.49 5.65 -7.75
N THR A 27 -16.02 6.09 -8.89
CA THR A 27 -16.08 5.27 -10.11
C THR A 27 -15.17 5.82 -11.21
N ILE A 28 -14.71 4.93 -12.08
CA ILE A 28 -13.98 5.24 -13.32
C ILE A 28 -14.66 4.45 -14.45
N GLY A 29 -14.88 5.06 -15.62
CA GLY A 29 -15.45 4.36 -16.78
C GLY A 29 -16.94 4.00 -16.65
N CYS A 30 -17.64 4.55 -15.66
CA CYS A 30 -19.08 4.31 -15.50
C CYS A 30 -19.91 4.86 -16.67
N ASP A 31 -19.43 5.92 -17.31
CA ASP A 31 -20.13 6.58 -18.41
C ASP A 31 -20.03 5.80 -19.75
N THR A 32 -19.12 4.83 -19.83
CA THR A 32 -18.93 3.97 -21.01
C THR A 32 -19.69 2.65 -20.92
N LEU A 33 -20.56 2.49 -19.91
CA LEU A 33 -21.35 1.28 -19.74
C LEU A 33 -22.41 1.13 -20.85
N PRO A 34 -22.68 -0.10 -21.35
CA PRO A 34 -23.70 -0.32 -22.36
C PRO A 34 -25.10 0.07 -21.87
N THR A 35 -25.93 0.58 -22.79
CA THR A 35 -27.34 0.93 -22.51
C THR A 35 -28.23 -0.30 -22.38
N GLY A 36 -27.93 -1.36 -23.13
CA GLY A 36 -28.62 -2.66 -23.08
C GLY A 36 -28.23 -3.52 -21.87
N GLY A 37 -28.57 -4.81 -21.92
CA GLY A 37 -28.08 -5.79 -20.95
C GLY A 37 -26.66 -6.20 -21.28
N PHE A 38 -25.85 -6.48 -20.26
CA PHE A 38 -24.46 -6.88 -20.42
C PHE A 38 -23.96 -7.68 -19.21
N LEU A 39 -22.83 -8.35 -19.38
CA LEU A 39 -22.21 -9.17 -18.35
C LEU A 39 -21.07 -8.42 -17.65
N LEU A 40 -21.18 -8.23 -16.33
CA LEU A 40 -20.14 -7.67 -15.47
C LEU A 40 -19.23 -8.77 -14.92
N LEU A 41 -17.92 -8.58 -15.06
CA LEU A 41 -16.90 -9.49 -14.51
C LEU A 41 -15.94 -8.74 -13.57
N PRO A 42 -16.31 -8.57 -12.29
CA PRO A 42 -15.43 -7.99 -11.28
C PRO A 42 -14.37 -8.96 -10.77
N ASN A 43 -13.27 -8.46 -10.21
CA ASN A 43 -12.44 -9.24 -9.27
C ASN A 43 -13.21 -9.53 -7.96
N HIS A 44 -12.80 -10.53 -7.17
CA HIS A 44 -13.52 -10.96 -5.96
C HIS A 44 -12.63 -10.88 -4.70
N ILE A 45 -12.74 -9.77 -3.97
CA ILE A 45 -11.89 -9.44 -2.82
C ILE A 45 -12.62 -9.67 -1.49
N THR A 46 -13.90 -9.28 -1.37
CA THR A 46 -14.63 -9.25 -0.10
C THR A 46 -16.09 -9.71 -0.22
N TRP A 47 -16.71 -10.03 0.91
CA TRP A 47 -18.14 -10.42 0.96
C TRP A 47 -19.11 -9.29 0.57
N ILE A 48 -18.67 -8.05 0.70
CA ILE A 48 -19.47 -6.84 0.40
C ILE A 48 -19.24 -6.33 -1.02
N ASP A 49 -18.47 -7.06 -1.84
CA ASP A 49 -18.20 -6.71 -3.25
C ASP A 49 -19.50 -6.45 -4.02
N ALA A 50 -20.53 -7.29 -3.81
CA ALA A 50 -21.83 -7.12 -4.45
C ALA A 50 -22.52 -5.80 -4.05
N VAL A 51 -22.45 -5.42 -2.78
CA VAL A 51 -23.04 -4.17 -2.27
C VAL A 51 -22.29 -2.96 -2.84
N VAL A 52 -20.96 -3.00 -2.81
CA VAL A 52 -20.10 -1.94 -3.36
C VAL A 52 -20.33 -1.76 -4.85
N LEU A 53 -20.35 -2.86 -5.60
CA LEU A 53 -20.57 -2.84 -7.04
C LEU A 53 -21.97 -2.33 -7.38
N GLN A 54 -22.98 -2.69 -6.58
CA GLN A 54 -24.32 -2.16 -6.73
C GLN A 54 -24.39 -0.65 -6.45
N ILE A 55 -23.61 -0.12 -5.49
CA ILE A 55 -23.52 1.33 -5.22
C ILE A 55 -22.80 2.07 -6.36
N ALA A 56 -21.80 1.43 -6.95
CA ALA A 56 -21.03 1.97 -8.06
C ALA A 56 -21.83 2.00 -9.38
N CYS A 57 -22.75 1.06 -9.57
CA CYS A 57 -23.48 0.89 -10.82
C CYS A 57 -24.80 1.69 -10.82
N PRO A 58 -25.12 2.42 -11.90
CA PRO A 58 -26.34 3.23 -11.99
C PRO A 58 -27.61 2.42 -12.17
N ARG A 59 -27.50 1.12 -12.47
CA ARG A 59 -28.62 0.20 -12.72
C ARG A 59 -28.56 -0.99 -11.77
N PRO A 60 -29.70 -1.61 -11.41
CA PRO A 60 -29.72 -2.84 -10.64
C PRO A 60 -28.94 -3.97 -11.33
N ILE A 61 -28.20 -4.75 -10.54
CA ILE A 61 -27.37 -5.86 -10.98
C ILE A 61 -27.98 -7.18 -10.48
N ARG A 62 -28.07 -8.17 -11.37
CA ARG A 62 -28.43 -9.55 -11.03
C ARG A 62 -27.17 -10.36 -10.78
N PHE A 63 -26.92 -10.70 -9.52
CA PHE A 63 -25.72 -11.45 -9.14
C PHE A 63 -25.94 -12.94 -9.29
N ILE A 64 -24.99 -13.64 -9.91
CA ILE A 64 -24.92 -15.10 -9.85
C ILE A 64 -24.28 -15.50 -8.50
N ILE A 65 -25.02 -16.27 -7.69
CA ILE A 65 -24.65 -16.61 -6.31
C ILE A 65 -24.72 -18.12 -6.10
N HIS A 66 -23.77 -18.70 -5.37
CA HIS A 66 -23.82 -20.13 -5.03
C HIS A 66 -25.07 -20.45 -4.20
N ASP A 67 -25.78 -21.52 -4.57
CA ASP A 67 -27.10 -21.83 -4.02
C ASP A 67 -27.13 -21.97 -2.48
N GLU A 68 -26.04 -22.45 -1.86
CA GLU A 68 -25.92 -22.53 -0.39
C GLU A 68 -26.10 -21.17 0.29
N TYR A 69 -25.60 -20.09 -0.32
CA TYR A 69 -25.78 -18.73 0.19
C TYR A 69 -27.15 -18.16 -0.19
N TYR A 70 -27.63 -18.51 -1.39
CA TYR A 70 -28.94 -18.09 -1.86
C TYR A 70 -30.06 -18.56 -0.93
N ARG A 71 -29.99 -19.82 -0.47
CA ARG A 71 -30.99 -20.45 0.40
C ARG A 71 -30.83 -20.14 1.89
N ASN A 72 -29.88 -19.29 2.27
CA ASN A 72 -29.75 -18.87 3.66
C ASN A 72 -31.04 -18.14 4.09
N PRO A 73 -31.74 -18.56 5.15
CA PRO A 73 -33.06 -18.02 5.52
C PRO A 73 -33.03 -16.52 5.85
N VAL A 74 -31.88 -15.99 6.28
CA VAL A 74 -31.70 -14.57 6.60
C VAL A 74 -31.51 -13.73 5.32
N LEU A 75 -30.75 -14.24 4.35
CA LEU A 75 -30.39 -13.50 3.14
C LEU A 75 -31.38 -13.72 1.99
N HIS A 76 -32.02 -14.89 1.93
CA HIS A 76 -32.89 -15.31 0.83
C HIS A 76 -33.97 -14.29 0.46
N PRO A 77 -34.73 -13.68 1.40
CA PRO A 77 -35.74 -12.69 1.03
C PRO A 77 -35.16 -11.50 0.25
N PHE A 78 -33.99 -11.02 0.66
CA PHE A 78 -33.30 -9.91 0.01
C PHE A 78 -32.68 -10.32 -1.33
N LEU A 79 -32.05 -11.50 -1.40
CA LEU A 79 -31.43 -12.00 -2.64
C LEU A 79 -32.48 -12.30 -3.71
N ASN A 80 -33.63 -12.84 -3.31
CA ASN A 80 -34.76 -13.09 -4.19
C ASN A 80 -35.38 -11.77 -4.69
N LEU A 81 -35.58 -10.78 -3.80
CA LEU A 81 -36.07 -9.45 -4.18
C LEU A 81 -35.09 -8.72 -5.10
N ALA A 82 -33.79 -8.93 -4.92
CA ALA A 82 -32.73 -8.41 -5.80
C ALA A 82 -32.59 -9.19 -7.12
N GLY A 83 -33.38 -10.25 -7.34
CA GLY A 83 -33.35 -11.05 -8.56
C GLY A 83 -32.04 -11.81 -8.78
N CYS A 84 -31.36 -12.22 -7.71
CA CYS A 84 -30.12 -12.99 -7.82
C CYS A 84 -30.37 -14.35 -8.47
N ILE A 85 -29.38 -14.85 -9.21
CA ILE A 85 -29.46 -16.10 -9.98
C ILE A 85 -28.68 -17.18 -9.22
N PRO A 86 -29.34 -18.20 -8.65
CA PRO A 86 -28.64 -19.28 -7.95
C PRO A 86 -27.85 -20.16 -8.93
N ILE A 87 -26.64 -20.57 -8.55
CA ILE A 87 -25.82 -21.54 -9.29
C ILE A 87 -25.44 -22.73 -8.42
N HIS A 88 -25.56 -23.91 -9.03
CA HIS A 88 -25.10 -25.18 -8.47
C HIS A 88 -23.99 -25.78 -9.34
N ALA A 89 -22.97 -26.37 -8.73
CA ALA A 89 -21.90 -27.07 -9.45
C ALA A 89 -22.42 -28.16 -10.41
N ARG A 90 -23.52 -28.85 -10.04
CA ARG A 90 -24.12 -29.93 -10.85
C ARG A 90 -25.14 -29.44 -11.89
N ARG A 91 -25.61 -28.19 -11.81
CA ARG A 91 -26.65 -27.61 -12.70
C ARG A 91 -26.24 -26.22 -13.23
N ALA A 92 -24.96 -26.06 -13.60
CA ALA A 92 -24.44 -24.79 -14.08
C ALA A 92 -25.13 -24.30 -15.37
N LYS A 93 -25.66 -25.20 -16.20
CA LYS A 93 -26.35 -24.88 -17.46
C LYS A 93 -27.63 -24.05 -17.25
N ASP A 94 -28.40 -24.33 -16.20
CA ASP A 94 -29.65 -23.62 -15.91
C ASP A 94 -29.36 -22.16 -15.53
N ALA A 95 -28.34 -21.94 -14.70
CA ALA A 95 -27.89 -20.60 -14.32
C ALA A 95 -27.34 -19.82 -15.52
N ILE A 96 -26.61 -20.47 -16.43
CA ILE A 96 -26.10 -19.85 -17.67
C ILE A 96 -27.28 -19.39 -18.55
N ARG A 97 -28.30 -20.23 -18.72
CA ARG A 97 -29.50 -19.88 -19.51
C ARG A 97 -30.28 -18.73 -18.88
N ALA A 98 -30.54 -18.80 -17.57
CA ALA A 98 -31.23 -17.73 -16.85
C ALA A 98 -30.46 -16.40 -16.91
N ALA A 99 -29.14 -16.44 -16.80
CA ALA A 99 -28.28 -15.26 -16.98
C ALA A 99 -28.41 -14.68 -18.40
N ALA A 100 -28.37 -15.53 -19.42
CA ALA A 100 -28.50 -15.09 -20.80
C ALA A 100 -29.86 -14.43 -21.07
N GLU A 101 -30.97 -15.04 -20.62
CA GLU A 101 -32.32 -14.49 -20.74
C GLU A 101 -32.44 -13.11 -20.08
N LYS A 102 -31.87 -12.95 -18.88
CA LYS A 102 -31.83 -11.67 -18.16
C LYS A 102 -31.04 -10.61 -18.91
N ILE A 103 -29.90 -10.97 -19.48
CA ILE A 103 -29.11 -10.04 -20.31
C ILE A 103 -29.90 -9.64 -21.56
N SER A 104 -30.52 -10.59 -22.27
CA SER A 104 -31.34 -10.30 -23.45
C SER A 104 -32.57 -9.44 -23.12
N ALA A 105 -33.10 -9.53 -21.89
CA ALA A 105 -34.16 -8.65 -21.38
C ALA A 105 -33.66 -7.23 -21.02
N GLY A 106 -32.40 -6.91 -21.26
CA GLY A 106 -31.82 -5.61 -20.97
C GLY A 106 -31.39 -5.44 -19.51
N GLU A 107 -31.22 -6.52 -18.76
CA GLU A 107 -30.74 -6.47 -17.38
C GLU A 107 -29.21 -6.65 -17.30
N ILE A 108 -28.59 -6.12 -16.24
CA ILE A 108 -27.16 -6.32 -15.99
C ILE A 108 -27.00 -7.59 -15.16
N VAL A 109 -26.17 -8.52 -15.61
CA VAL A 109 -25.82 -9.72 -14.85
C VAL A 109 -24.37 -9.62 -14.41
N CYS A 110 -24.07 -10.01 -13.17
CA CYS A 110 -22.72 -10.02 -12.63
C CYS A 110 -22.30 -11.44 -12.25
N LEU A 111 -21.11 -11.83 -12.69
CA LEU A 111 -20.46 -13.09 -12.32
C LEU A 111 -19.04 -12.80 -11.85
N PHE A 112 -18.71 -13.24 -10.64
CA PHE A 112 -17.34 -13.23 -10.14
C PHE A 112 -16.56 -14.39 -10.79
N PRO A 113 -15.68 -14.13 -11.77
CA PRO A 113 -15.05 -15.17 -12.57
C PRO A 113 -13.98 -15.95 -11.80
N GLU A 114 -13.54 -15.49 -10.62
CA GLU A 114 -12.58 -16.21 -9.77
C GLU A 114 -13.19 -17.41 -9.05
N GLY A 115 -14.53 -17.44 -8.89
CA GLY A 115 -15.28 -18.52 -8.23
C GLY A 115 -15.07 -18.66 -6.72
N GLN A 116 -14.11 -17.93 -6.15
CA GLN A 116 -13.80 -17.90 -4.72
C GLN A 116 -13.23 -16.53 -4.34
N LEU A 117 -13.33 -16.18 -3.05
CA LEU A 117 -12.77 -14.95 -2.50
C LEU A 117 -11.24 -15.01 -2.43
N SER A 118 -10.57 -13.92 -2.82
CA SER A 118 -9.13 -13.79 -2.71
C SER A 118 -8.66 -13.85 -1.24
N ARG A 119 -7.59 -14.61 -0.99
CA ARG A 119 -6.95 -14.72 0.34
C ARG A 119 -5.68 -13.88 0.48
N SER A 120 -5.13 -13.39 -0.64
CA SER A 120 -3.91 -12.60 -0.72
C SER A 120 -4.14 -11.19 -1.24
N GLY A 121 -5.37 -10.85 -1.63
CA GLY A 121 -5.69 -9.57 -2.28
C GLY A 121 -5.19 -9.49 -3.73
N THR A 122 -4.74 -10.61 -4.32
CA THR A 122 -4.30 -10.71 -5.72
C THR A 122 -5.37 -11.36 -6.58
N LEU A 123 -5.38 -11.04 -7.88
CA LEU A 123 -6.26 -11.66 -8.87
C LEU A 123 -5.97 -13.15 -9.01
N LEU A 124 -6.97 -14.00 -8.75
CA LEU A 124 -6.86 -15.44 -8.89
C LEU A 124 -6.98 -15.88 -10.36
N ARG A 125 -6.99 -17.20 -10.56
CA ARG A 125 -7.30 -17.79 -11.87
C ARG A 125 -8.78 -17.59 -12.18
N LEU A 126 -9.07 -17.06 -13.37
CA LEU A 126 -10.43 -16.87 -13.85
C LEU A 126 -10.97 -18.19 -14.42
N GLN A 127 -12.24 -18.46 -14.18
CA GLN A 127 -13.00 -19.59 -14.72
C GLN A 127 -13.69 -19.17 -16.02
N ARG A 128 -13.80 -20.08 -16.99
CA ARG A 128 -14.32 -19.78 -18.34
C ARG A 128 -15.85 -19.82 -18.47
N GLY A 129 -16.58 -20.07 -17.38
CA GLY A 129 -18.05 -20.21 -17.41
C GLY A 129 -18.78 -18.98 -17.95
N TYR A 130 -18.19 -17.78 -17.78
CA TYR A 130 -18.74 -16.54 -18.31
C TYR A 130 -18.72 -16.45 -19.84
N GLU A 131 -17.78 -17.14 -20.52
CA GLU A 131 -17.70 -17.12 -21.99
C GLU A 131 -18.95 -17.73 -22.62
N LEU A 132 -19.54 -18.74 -21.96
CA LEU A 132 -20.79 -19.37 -22.40
C LEU A 132 -21.99 -18.43 -22.26
N ILE A 133 -22.07 -17.69 -21.16
CA ILE A 133 -23.13 -16.69 -20.93
C ILE A 133 -23.04 -15.59 -21.99
N ALA A 134 -21.84 -15.04 -22.21
CA ALA A 134 -21.61 -13.97 -23.16
C ALA A 134 -22.01 -14.37 -24.58
N ARG A 135 -21.61 -15.57 -25.03
CA ARG A 135 -21.95 -16.10 -26.37
C ARG A 135 -23.43 -16.41 -26.53
N GLN A 136 -24.06 -17.02 -25.52
CA GLN A 136 -25.47 -17.39 -25.60
C GLN A 136 -26.39 -16.16 -25.64
N ALA A 137 -26.00 -15.08 -24.95
CA ALA A 137 -26.76 -13.84 -24.90
C ALA A 137 -26.36 -12.82 -25.99
N ASP A 138 -25.35 -13.13 -26.81
CA ASP A 138 -24.65 -12.19 -27.70
C ASP A 138 -24.32 -10.86 -26.98
N ALA A 139 -23.80 -10.99 -25.76
CA ALA A 139 -23.69 -9.88 -24.83
C ALA A 139 -22.28 -9.30 -24.77
N GLN A 140 -22.22 -7.99 -24.57
CA GLN A 140 -20.96 -7.34 -24.19
C GLN A 140 -20.54 -7.75 -22.79
N VAL A 141 -19.23 -7.88 -22.59
CA VAL A 141 -18.59 -8.22 -21.32
C VAL A 141 -17.82 -7.01 -20.81
N VAL A 142 -18.09 -6.58 -19.59
CA VAL A 142 -17.44 -5.43 -18.95
C VAL A 142 -16.60 -5.93 -17.78
N PRO A 143 -15.26 -5.96 -17.91
CA PRO A 143 -14.36 -6.22 -16.79
C PRO A 143 -14.45 -5.11 -15.75
N VAL A 144 -14.41 -5.46 -14.46
CA VAL A 144 -14.44 -4.48 -13.37
C VAL A 144 -13.32 -4.75 -12.38
N TRP A 145 -12.66 -3.70 -11.95
CA TRP A 145 -11.72 -3.78 -10.83
C TRP A 145 -12.24 -2.98 -9.65
N MET A 146 -12.39 -3.65 -8.52
CA MET A 146 -12.65 -3.02 -7.24
C MET A 146 -11.34 -2.96 -6.45
N ASP A 147 -10.97 -1.77 -6.01
CA ASP A 147 -9.74 -1.50 -5.28
C ASP A 147 -10.00 -0.93 -3.88
N GLU A 148 -8.98 -1.00 -3.01
CA GLU A 148 -9.00 -0.53 -1.61
C GLU A 148 -10.00 -1.26 -0.69
N LEU A 149 -10.60 -2.37 -1.16
CA LEU A 149 -11.43 -3.26 -0.33
C LEU A 149 -10.61 -4.21 0.57
N TRP A 150 -9.35 -4.47 0.21
CA TRP A 150 -8.42 -5.29 1.00
C TRP A 150 -7.86 -4.53 2.21
N GLY A 151 -8.06 -5.04 3.43
CA GLY A 151 -7.81 -4.33 4.69
C GLY A 151 -9.05 -3.64 5.30
N SER A 152 -10.22 -3.76 4.66
CA SER A 152 -11.51 -3.40 5.26
C SER A 152 -11.94 -4.43 6.32
N LEU A 153 -12.92 -4.05 7.14
CA LEU A 153 -13.57 -4.90 8.15
C LEU A 153 -14.02 -6.29 7.63
N PHE A 154 -14.29 -6.36 6.34
CA PHE A 154 -14.88 -7.51 5.65
C PHE A 154 -13.90 -8.23 4.71
N SER A 155 -12.60 -7.93 4.81
CA SER A 155 -11.53 -8.65 4.11
C SER A 155 -10.80 -9.62 5.04
N PHE A 156 -10.08 -10.61 4.48
CA PHE A 156 -9.31 -11.58 5.26
C PHE A 156 -8.01 -11.01 5.87
N LYS A 157 -7.54 -9.84 5.43
CA LYS A 157 -6.29 -9.20 5.89
C LYS A 157 -6.25 -8.95 7.41
N GLY A 158 -5.33 -9.58 8.15
CA GLY A 158 -5.23 -9.41 9.61
C GLY A 158 -6.24 -10.24 10.45
N GLY A 159 -6.71 -11.38 9.94
CA GLY A 159 -7.51 -12.36 10.71
C GLY A 159 -9.00 -12.45 10.30
N ARG A 160 -9.83 -13.01 11.19
CA ARG A 160 -11.26 -13.30 10.95
C ARG A 160 -12.10 -12.03 10.69
N PHE A 161 -13.25 -12.20 10.04
CA PHE A 161 -14.23 -11.13 9.81
C PHE A 161 -14.71 -10.51 11.14
N PHE A 162 -15.09 -9.22 11.13
CA PHE A 162 -15.72 -8.50 12.26
C PHE A 162 -14.89 -8.28 13.53
N THR A 163 -13.67 -8.81 13.64
CA THR A 163 -12.78 -8.54 14.79
C THR A 163 -11.94 -7.27 14.64
N LYS A 164 -12.05 -6.60 13.48
CA LYS A 164 -11.22 -5.46 13.10
C LYS A 164 -11.94 -4.16 13.45
N TRP A 165 -11.17 -3.12 13.78
CA TRP A 165 -11.69 -1.76 13.87
C TRP A 165 -11.44 -1.02 12.55
N PRO A 166 -12.39 -0.18 12.10
CA PRO A 166 -12.27 0.47 10.81
C PRO A 166 -11.08 1.45 10.80
N ARG A 167 -10.16 1.30 9.83
CA ARG A 167 -8.97 2.17 9.74
C ARG A 167 -9.33 3.61 9.40
N GLN A 168 -10.40 3.81 8.63
CA GLN A 168 -10.95 5.11 8.23
C GLN A 168 -12.47 4.96 7.97
N LEU A 169 -13.26 5.97 8.35
CA LEU A 169 -14.68 6.07 8.03
C LEU A 169 -14.96 7.45 7.38
N PRO A 170 -15.67 7.52 6.24
CA PRO A 170 -16.12 6.40 5.40
C PRO A 170 -14.97 5.72 4.66
N TYR A 171 -15.11 4.42 4.39
CA TYR A 171 -14.12 3.64 3.63
C TYR A 171 -14.06 4.10 2.18
N ARG A 172 -12.87 4.42 1.70
CA ARG A 172 -12.66 4.74 0.29
C ARG A 172 -12.64 3.47 -0.52
N VAL A 173 -13.39 3.46 -1.61
CA VAL A 173 -13.42 2.36 -2.56
C VAL A 173 -13.37 2.95 -3.95
N LEU A 174 -12.52 2.39 -4.79
CA LEU A 174 -12.42 2.75 -6.20
C LEU A 174 -12.94 1.58 -7.04
N VAL A 175 -13.92 1.85 -7.90
CA VAL A 175 -14.47 0.87 -8.82
C VAL A 175 -14.23 1.34 -10.25
N ALA A 176 -13.39 0.62 -10.99
CA ALA A 176 -13.10 0.93 -12.38
C ALA A 176 -13.80 -0.06 -13.31
N PHE A 177 -14.67 0.46 -14.16
CA PHE A 177 -15.31 -0.27 -15.25
C PHE A 177 -14.41 -0.16 -16.49
N GLY A 178 -14.06 -1.31 -17.07
CA GLY A 178 -13.27 -1.39 -18.29
C GLY A 178 -14.09 -1.13 -19.54
N ARG A 179 -13.38 -1.09 -20.68
CA ARG A 179 -14.06 -1.05 -21.99
C ARG A 179 -14.95 -2.29 -22.13
N PRO A 180 -16.18 -2.15 -22.66
CA PRO A 180 -16.98 -3.30 -23.06
C PRO A 180 -16.23 -4.09 -24.15
N LEU A 181 -16.18 -5.40 -23.99
CA LEU A 181 -15.66 -6.36 -24.96
C LEU A 181 -16.83 -7.08 -25.63
N THR A 182 -16.72 -7.41 -26.91
CA THR A 182 -17.72 -8.31 -27.54
C THR A 182 -17.59 -9.73 -26.98
N ALA A 183 -18.61 -10.57 -27.19
CA ALA A 183 -18.58 -11.96 -26.75
C ALA A 183 -17.41 -12.77 -27.37
N GLU A 184 -16.97 -12.39 -28.57
CA GLU A 184 -15.81 -13.00 -29.26
C GLU A 184 -14.48 -12.50 -28.68
N GLU A 185 -14.36 -11.20 -28.38
CA GLU A 185 -13.17 -10.60 -27.79
C GLU A 185 -12.94 -11.03 -26.34
N ALA A 186 -14.01 -11.37 -25.61
CA ALA A 186 -14.00 -11.66 -24.18
C ALA A 186 -13.37 -13.02 -23.80
N GLY A 187 -12.31 -13.44 -24.48
CA GLY A 187 -11.53 -14.62 -24.11
C GLY A 187 -10.81 -14.47 -22.75
N LEU A 188 -10.47 -15.60 -22.13
CA LEU A 188 -9.80 -15.68 -20.82
C LEU A 188 -8.59 -14.73 -20.68
N ALA A 189 -7.70 -14.72 -21.68
CA ALA A 189 -6.49 -13.91 -21.66
C ALA A 189 -6.81 -12.40 -21.76
N ALA A 190 -7.71 -12.03 -22.67
CA ALA A 190 -8.13 -10.64 -22.87
C ALA A 190 -8.80 -10.07 -21.61
N VAL A 191 -9.74 -10.81 -21.01
CA VAL A 191 -10.40 -10.38 -19.76
C VAL A 191 -9.41 -10.24 -18.62
N ARG A 192 -8.48 -11.20 -18.46
CA ARG A 192 -7.43 -11.13 -17.44
C ARG A 192 -6.53 -9.91 -17.63
N GLU A 193 -6.11 -9.63 -18.85
CA GLU A 193 -5.30 -8.46 -19.18
C GLU A 193 -6.04 -7.15 -18.85
N GLN A 194 -7.31 -7.04 -19.24
CA GLN A 194 -8.12 -5.86 -18.91
C GLN A 194 -8.28 -5.67 -17.40
N LEU A 195 -8.52 -6.73 -16.65
CA LEU A 195 -8.58 -6.66 -15.18
C LEU A 195 -7.26 -6.18 -14.58
N LEU A 196 -6.11 -6.68 -15.06
CA LEU A 196 -4.80 -6.24 -14.58
C LEU A 196 -4.51 -4.76 -14.91
N LYS A 197 -4.89 -4.32 -16.13
CA LYS A 197 -4.79 -2.90 -16.53
C LYS A 197 -5.66 -2.00 -15.65
N LEU A 198 -6.90 -2.39 -15.37
CA LEU A 198 -7.78 -1.66 -14.45
C LEU A 198 -7.22 -1.65 -13.03
N GLY A 199 -6.62 -2.76 -12.59
CA GLY A 199 -5.93 -2.86 -11.30
C GLY A 199 -4.77 -1.89 -11.19
N GLU A 200 -3.94 -1.76 -12.24
CA GLU A 200 -2.88 -0.75 -12.30
C GLU A 200 -3.46 0.67 -12.22
N ILE A 201 -4.48 1.01 -13.02
CA ILE A 201 -5.11 2.33 -13.03
C ILE A 201 -5.63 2.70 -11.64
N CYS A 202 -6.29 1.76 -10.97
CA CYS A 202 -6.80 1.96 -9.61
C CYS A 202 -5.66 2.13 -8.61
N TYR A 203 -4.68 1.22 -8.64
CA TYR A 203 -3.52 1.26 -7.76
C TYR A 203 -2.79 2.60 -7.86
N SER A 204 -2.59 3.07 -9.10
CA SER A 204 -1.90 4.31 -9.40
C SER A 204 -2.60 5.57 -8.87
N GLN A 205 -3.89 5.49 -8.55
CA GLN A 205 -4.68 6.57 -7.95
C GLN A 205 -4.80 6.51 -6.44
N ARG A 206 -4.23 5.49 -5.78
CA ARG A 206 -4.28 5.36 -4.33
C ARG A 206 -3.63 6.57 -3.65
N PRO A 207 -4.27 7.17 -2.63
CA PRO A 207 -3.74 8.36 -1.96
C PRO A 207 -2.32 8.17 -1.40
N ILE A 208 -2.00 6.96 -0.90
CA ILE A 208 -0.68 6.64 -0.33
C ILE A 208 0.47 6.88 -1.31
N LEU A 209 0.22 6.76 -2.62
CA LEU A 209 1.25 6.99 -3.64
C LEU A 209 1.60 8.47 -3.85
N GLN A 210 0.70 9.37 -3.44
CA GLN A 210 0.90 10.82 -3.52
C GLN A 210 1.54 11.38 -2.24
N GLU A 211 1.51 10.63 -1.15
CA GLU A 211 1.98 11.09 0.15
C GLU A 211 3.49 11.37 0.16
N HIS A 212 3.91 12.23 1.08
CA HIS A 212 5.32 12.43 1.38
C HIS A 212 5.82 11.33 2.33
N LEU A 213 6.99 10.75 2.05
CA LEU A 213 7.57 9.63 2.81
C LEU A 213 7.70 9.92 4.31
N ALA A 214 8.13 11.15 4.66
CA ALA A 214 8.23 11.59 6.05
C ALA A 214 6.89 11.50 6.80
N ASP A 215 5.82 11.92 6.13
CA ASP A 215 4.48 12.00 6.69
C ASP A 215 3.87 10.60 6.87
N ALA A 216 4.17 9.68 5.94
CA ALA A 216 3.84 8.25 6.08
C ALA A 216 4.56 7.62 7.29
N CYS A 217 5.86 7.92 7.50
CA CYS A 217 6.61 7.44 8.66
C CYS A 217 6.06 8.00 9.98
N ILE A 218 5.71 9.30 10.02
CA ILE A 218 5.07 9.91 11.20
C ILE A 218 3.76 9.18 11.54
N ARG A 219 2.89 8.95 10.55
CA ARG A 219 1.66 8.18 10.75
C ARG A 219 1.95 6.78 11.29
N GLY A 220 2.87 6.05 10.68
CA GLY A 220 3.24 4.69 11.07
C GLY A 220 3.70 4.58 12.52
N LEU A 221 4.65 5.43 12.91
CA LEU A 221 5.22 5.46 14.25
C LEU A 221 4.20 5.88 15.31
N LYS A 222 3.29 6.81 15.00
CA LYS A 222 2.32 7.32 15.98
C LYS A 222 1.14 6.39 16.26
N ARG A 223 0.82 5.43 15.39
CA ARG A 223 -0.27 4.45 15.60
C ARG A 223 -0.18 3.73 16.95
N LYS A 224 1.04 3.39 17.40
CA LYS A 224 1.31 2.73 18.69
C LYS A 224 2.53 3.35 19.37
N ALA A 225 2.46 4.64 19.66
CA ALA A 225 3.59 5.50 20.04
C ALA A 225 4.49 4.94 21.17
N PHE A 226 3.91 4.24 22.16
CA PHE A 226 4.66 3.67 23.29
C PHE A 226 5.35 2.33 22.99
N GLN A 227 4.96 1.62 21.93
CA GLN A 227 5.55 0.33 21.63
C GLN A 227 6.99 0.46 21.13
N THR A 228 7.79 -0.56 21.41
CA THR A 228 9.16 -0.70 20.89
C THR A 228 9.16 -0.73 19.37
N ALA A 229 9.95 0.17 18.77
CA ALA A 229 10.22 0.21 17.34
C ALA A 229 11.47 -0.60 16.99
N ILE A 230 12.54 -0.39 17.75
CA ILE A 230 13.86 -0.97 17.49
C ILE A 230 14.36 -1.63 18.76
N VAL A 231 14.86 -2.85 18.64
CA VAL A 231 15.69 -3.53 19.64
C VAL A 231 17.08 -3.66 19.03
N ASP A 232 18.11 -3.26 19.75
CA ASP A 232 19.48 -3.51 19.35
C ASP A 232 19.86 -4.95 19.67
N GLY A 233 20.35 -5.69 18.68
CA GLY A 233 20.70 -7.11 18.82
C GLY A 233 21.89 -7.37 19.76
N PHE A 234 22.73 -6.37 20.02
CA PHE A 234 23.95 -6.52 20.82
C PHE A 234 23.76 -6.18 22.29
N ASP A 235 23.26 -4.99 22.58
CA ASP A 235 23.13 -4.48 23.95
C ASP A 235 21.71 -4.64 24.52
N HIS A 236 20.79 -5.22 23.72
CA HIS A 236 19.37 -5.40 24.01
C HIS A 236 18.61 -4.11 24.36
N SER A 237 19.22 -2.95 24.17
CA SER A 237 18.57 -1.68 24.44
C SER A 237 17.49 -1.41 23.40
N THR A 238 16.44 -0.74 23.86
CA THR A 238 15.23 -0.54 23.07
C THR A 238 14.96 0.92 22.79
N LEU A 239 14.31 1.17 21.67
CA LEU A 239 13.85 2.49 21.27
C LEU A 239 12.36 2.42 20.92
N SER A 240 11.53 3.12 21.69
CA SER A 240 10.09 3.23 21.42
C SER A 240 9.82 4.09 20.18
N ARG A 241 8.67 3.90 19.54
CA ARG A 241 8.29 4.65 18.32
C ARG A 241 8.27 6.16 18.55
N ALA A 242 7.71 6.60 19.67
CA ALA A 242 7.66 8.02 20.02
C ALA A 242 9.06 8.59 20.28
N LYS A 243 9.93 7.84 20.97
CA LYS A 243 11.31 8.27 21.24
C LYS A 243 12.14 8.31 19.96
N LEU A 244 12.00 7.31 19.08
CA LEU A 244 12.58 7.33 17.74
C LEU A 244 12.17 8.59 16.97
N LEU A 245 10.87 8.89 16.95
CA LEU A 245 10.36 10.08 16.28
C LEU A 245 10.90 11.38 16.90
N GLY A 246 10.97 11.46 18.23
CA GLY A 246 11.54 12.59 18.96
C GLY A 246 13.02 12.82 18.64
N VAL A 247 13.84 11.77 18.68
CA VAL A 247 15.27 11.82 18.33
C VAL A 247 15.46 12.24 16.87
N ALA A 248 14.75 11.60 15.94
CA ALA A 248 14.87 11.91 14.52
C ALA A 248 14.39 13.32 14.19
N THR A 249 13.36 13.82 14.88
CA THR A 249 12.86 15.18 14.69
C THR A 249 13.82 16.23 15.25
N ALA A 250 14.42 15.99 16.41
CA ALA A 250 15.46 16.86 16.95
C ALA A 250 16.64 16.97 15.97
N LEU A 251 17.12 15.83 15.46
CA LEU A 251 18.19 15.79 14.45
C LEU A 251 17.75 16.46 13.14
N ALA A 252 16.51 16.25 12.68
CA ALA A 252 15.97 16.88 11.48
C ALA A 252 15.98 18.41 11.56
N ARG A 253 15.63 18.97 12.73
CA ARG A 253 15.68 20.42 12.97
C ARG A 253 17.11 20.96 12.90
N HIS A 254 18.06 20.23 13.45
CA HIS A 254 19.48 20.58 13.33
C HIS A 254 19.95 20.52 11.88
N LEU A 255 19.65 19.44 11.15
CA LEU A 255 19.99 19.27 9.73
C LEU A 255 19.37 20.35 8.85
N LYS A 256 18.14 20.77 9.13
CA LYS A 256 17.47 21.85 8.36
C LYS A 256 18.19 23.20 8.48
N VAL A 257 18.85 23.46 9.62
CA VAL A 257 19.57 24.71 9.88
C VAL A 257 21.02 24.63 9.42
N GLN A 258 21.72 23.55 9.76
CA GLN A 258 23.18 23.44 9.60
C GLN A 258 23.62 22.87 8.25
N CYS A 259 22.77 22.08 7.59
CA CYS A 259 23.09 21.48 6.30
C CYS A 259 22.24 22.16 5.23
N ARG A 260 22.88 22.83 4.27
CA ARG A 260 22.18 23.44 3.12
C ARG A 260 21.94 22.44 1.99
N ASP A 261 22.64 21.31 2.01
CA ASP A 261 22.59 20.32 0.94
C ASP A 261 21.20 19.71 0.77
N ARG A 262 20.82 19.49 -0.49
CA ARG A 262 19.59 18.75 -0.82
C ARG A 262 19.74 17.26 -0.52
N ARG A 263 20.92 16.70 -0.79
CA ARG A 263 21.28 15.30 -0.57
C ARG A 263 22.28 15.19 0.58
N VAL A 264 22.10 14.22 1.45
CA VAL A 264 22.97 13.99 2.61
C VAL A 264 23.42 12.54 2.61
N GLY A 265 24.73 12.33 2.64
CA GLY A 265 25.30 10.98 2.66
C GLY A 265 25.10 10.31 4.02
N VAL A 266 24.80 9.01 4.02
CA VAL A 266 24.68 8.20 5.24
C VAL A 266 25.70 7.08 5.17
N VAL A 267 26.58 7.05 6.16
CA VAL A 267 27.65 6.05 6.33
C VAL A 267 27.46 5.38 7.68
N LEU A 268 26.40 4.58 7.78
CA LEU A 268 26.00 3.89 9.01
C LEU A 268 25.47 2.49 8.68
N PRO A 269 25.81 1.46 9.47
CA PRO A 269 25.23 0.13 9.32
C PRO A 269 23.77 0.10 9.81
N PRO A 270 23.05 -1.02 9.59
CA PRO A 270 21.75 -1.26 10.21
C PRO A 270 21.82 -1.15 11.73
N GLY A 271 20.93 -0.34 12.30
CA GLY A 271 20.94 -0.04 13.74
C GLY A 271 20.19 1.24 14.08
N LYS A 272 20.06 1.53 15.39
CA LYS A 272 19.38 2.74 15.90
C LYS A 272 19.87 4.01 15.20
N ALA A 273 21.19 4.18 15.09
CA ALA A 273 21.82 5.35 14.47
C ALA A 273 21.46 5.47 12.98
N GLY A 274 21.57 4.39 12.19
CA GLY A 274 21.24 4.40 10.77
C GLY A 274 19.77 4.70 10.49
N VAL A 275 18.86 4.17 11.32
CA VAL A 275 17.42 4.44 11.23
C VAL A 275 17.11 5.89 11.59
N VAL A 276 17.68 6.40 12.70
CA VAL A 276 17.52 7.79 13.12
C VAL A 276 18.03 8.76 12.05
N ALA A 277 19.20 8.51 11.47
CA ALA A 277 19.79 9.37 10.45
C ALA A 277 18.92 9.45 9.19
N ASN A 278 18.50 8.30 8.64
CA ASN A 278 17.64 8.26 7.45
C ASN A 278 16.29 8.95 7.69
N LEU A 279 15.65 8.66 8.82
CA LEU A 279 14.38 9.30 9.18
C LEU A 279 14.55 10.82 9.37
N ALA A 280 15.61 11.26 10.04
CA ALA A 280 15.89 12.68 10.26
C ALA A 280 16.13 13.46 8.97
N ILE A 281 16.87 12.88 8.01
CA ILE A 281 17.11 13.51 6.71
C ILE A 281 15.80 13.74 5.96
N VAL A 282 14.92 12.72 5.91
CA VAL A 282 13.62 12.84 5.23
C VAL A 282 12.66 13.78 5.97
N LEU A 283 12.69 13.80 7.31
CA LEU A 283 11.96 14.78 8.14
C LEU A 283 12.49 16.22 7.97
N ALA A 284 13.75 16.39 7.57
CA ALA A 284 14.33 17.69 7.26
C ALA A 284 13.96 18.19 5.84
N GLY A 285 13.22 17.39 5.06
CA GLY A 285 12.93 17.68 3.65
C GLY A 285 14.13 17.48 2.73
N LYS A 286 15.08 16.63 3.14
CA LYS A 286 16.31 16.30 2.41
C LYS A 286 16.27 14.85 1.91
N ILE A 287 17.24 14.51 1.08
CA ILE A 287 17.32 13.22 0.39
C ILE A 287 18.48 12.39 0.95
N PRO A 288 18.24 11.28 1.64
CA PRO A 288 19.31 10.40 2.10
C PRO A 288 20.00 9.71 0.93
N VAL A 289 21.32 9.56 1.04
CA VAL A 289 22.16 8.80 0.10
C VAL A 289 22.96 7.78 0.91
N ASN A 290 22.45 6.55 0.99
CA ASN A 290 23.13 5.49 1.75
C ASN A 290 24.33 4.97 0.94
N LEU A 291 25.54 5.23 1.42
CA LEU A 291 26.78 4.88 0.74
C LEU A 291 27.23 3.46 1.13
N ASN A 292 27.66 2.69 0.14
CA ASN A 292 28.25 1.38 0.38
C ASN A 292 29.70 1.55 0.86
N PHE A 293 29.89 1.64 2.17
CA PHE A 293 31.19 1.79 2.81
C PHE A 293 32.04 0.50 2.81
N THR A 294 31.56 -0.60 2.21
CA THR A 294 32.34 -1.81 1.97
C THR A 294 32.87 -1.90 0.53
N SER A 295 32.57 -0.90 -0.32
CA SER A 295 33.08 -0.81 -1.69
C SER A 295 34.47 -0.18 -1.75
N ALA A 296 35.14 -0.33 -2.90
CA ALA A 296 36.40 0.33 -3.19
C ALA A 296 36.28 1.86 -3.09
N ARG A 297 37.36 2.52 -2.65
CA ARG A 297 37.43 3.97 -2.41
C ARG A 297 37.04 4.79 -3.63
N GLU A 298 37.48 4.38 -4.82
CA GLU A 298 37.20 5.04 -6.09
C GLU A 298 35.72 4.99 -6.45
N SER A 299 35.06 3.86 -6.14
CA SER A 299 33.63 3.68 -6.33
C SER A 299 32.84 4.62 -5.41
N ILE A 300 33.24 4.70 -4.13
CA ILE A 300 32.61 5.60 -3.15
C ILE A 300 32.80 7.07 -3.56
N ALA A 301 34.02 7.46 -3.93
CA ALA A 301 34.32 8.83 -4.38
C ALA A 301 33.53 9.20 -5.64
N SER A 302 33.40 8.26 -6.60
CA SER A 302 32.56 8.44 -7.78
C SER A 302 31.09 8.63 -7.40
N ALA A 303 30.56 7.82 -6.47
CA ALA A 303 29.19 7.95 -5.98
C ALA A 303 28.95 9.29 -5.27
N GLN A 304 29.86 9.73 -4.41
CA GLN A 304 29.79 11.03 -3.73
C GLN A 304 29.78 12.19 -4.72
N LYS A 305 30.65 12.15 -5.74
CA LYS A 305 30.73 13.15 -6.80
C LYS A 305 29.43 13.19 -7.63
N GLN A 306 28.92 12.03 -8.06
CA GLN A 306 27.65 11.94 -8.81
C GLN A 306 26.45 12.42 -8.00
N ALA A 307 26.45 12.15 -6.68
CA ALA A 307 25.38 12.56 -5.79
C ALA A 307 25.48 14.05 -5.39
N GLY A 308 26.63 14.70 -5.58
CA GLY A 308 26.88 16.07 -5.14
C GLY A 308 26.91 16.21 -3.63
N LEU A 309 27.56 15.28 -2.92
CA LEU A 309 27.59 15.25 -1.46
C LEU A 309 28.69 16.16 -0.90
N ALA A 310 28.28 17.16 -0.11
CA ALA A 310 29.19 17.94 0.75
C ALA A 310 29.10 17.53 2.23
N THR A 311 27.93 17.02 2.66
CA THR A 311 27.69 16.52 4.02
C THR A 311 27.47 15.01 4.08
N THR A 312 28.13 14.35 5.03
CA THR A 312 27.85 12.94 5.41
C THR A 312 27.50 12.82 6.90
N ILE A 313 26.68 11.84 7.23
CA ILE A 313 26.33 11.46 8.61
C ILE A 313 26.95 10.09 8.90
N SER A 314 27.67 9.99 10.02
CA SER A 314 28.26 8.74 10.49
C SER A 314 28.38 8.72 12.03
N ALA A 315 29.14 7.77 12.55
CA ALA A 315 29.53 7.67 13.96
C ALA A 315 31.05 7.48 14.07
N ARG A 316 31.69 7.95 15.15
CA ARG A 316 33.14 7.80 15.32
C ARG A 316 33.59 6.35 15.32
N ALA A 317 32.78 5.47 15.91
CA ALA A 317 33.02 4.03 15.88
C ALA A 317 33.04 3.46 14.46
N VAL A 318 32.21 3.98 13.55
CA VAL A 318 32.21 3.57 12.14
C VAL A 318 33.42 4.14 11.42
N ALA A 319 33.74 5.42 11.61
CA ALA A 319 34.90 6.04 10.99
C ALA A 319 36.23 5.36 11.35
N LYS A 320 36.36 4.86 12.58
CA LYS A 320 37.52 4.05 13.00
C LYS A 320 37.61 2.70 12.28
N ARG A 321 36.47 2.10 11.89
CA ARG A 321 36.43 0.81 11.17
C ARG A 321 36.70 0.95 9.67
N VAL A 322 36.49 2.15 9.10
CA VAL A 322 36.73 2.45 7.68
C VAL A 322 37.67 3.66 7.54
N PRO A 323 38.95 3.54 7.94
CA PRO A 323 39.89 4.67 7.95
C PRO A 323 40.15 5.25 6.56
N ASP A 324 40.13 4.40 5.51
CA ASP A 324 40.38 4.81 4.13
C ASP A 324 39.15 5.36 3.40
N PHE A 325 38.02 5.52 4.12
CA PHE A 325 36.79 6.06 3.56
C PHE A 325 37.01 7.52 3.11
N PRO A 326 36.61 7.90 1.88
CA PRO A 326 36.75 9.27 1.40
C PRO A 326 35.67 10.14 2.04
N TRP A 327 35.91 10.65 3.25
CA TRP A 327 34.98 11.52 3.96
C TRP A 327 34.73 12.83 3.20
N THR A 328 33.50 13.33 3.28
CA THR A 328 33.13 14.64 2.70
C THR A 328 33.67 15.79 3.56
N GLU A 329 33.59 17.01 3.04
CA GLU A 329 34.03 18.24 3.73
C GLU A 329 33.39 18.39 5.12
N GLN A 330 32.09 18.10 5.22
CA GLN A 330 31.37 18.11 6.48
C GLN A 330 30.97 16.68 6.88
N VAL A 331 31.37 16.25 8.07
CA VAL A 331 30.93 14.98 8.67
C VAL A 331 30.20 15.25 9.98
N ILE A 332 28.97 14.77 10.08
CA ILE A 332 28.15 14.87 11.29
C ILE A 332 28.22 13.52 12.02
N TYR A 333 28.83 13.52 13.20
CA TYR A 333 28.93 12.35 14.07
C TYR A 333 27.76 12.28 15.05
N VAL A 334 26.84 11.34 14.82
CA VAL A 334 25.59 11.25 15.61
C VAL A 334 25.82 10.83 17.06
N ASP A 335 26.88 10.07 17.31
CA ASP A 335 27.29 9.64 18.65
C ASP A 335 27.85 10.79 19.50
N GLU A 336 28.36 11.85 18.87
CA GLU A 336 28.78 13.10 19.56
C GLU A 336 27.62 14.10 19.66
N LEU A 337 26.83 14.23 18.59
CA LEU A 337 25.78 15.23 18.48
C LEU A 337 24.55 14.90 19.33
N LEU A 338 24.06 13.66 19.32
CA LEU A 338 22.82 13.30 20.02
C LEU A 338 22.90 13.49 21.54
N PRO A 339 24.00 13.15 22.24
CA PRO A 339 24.16 13.47 23.66
C PRO A 339 24.04 14.95 23.99
N ALA A 340 24.55 15.84 23.12
CA ALA A 340 24.47 17.29 23.29
C ALA A 340 23.04 17.84 23.08
N MET A 341 22.18 17.08 22.39
CA MET A 341 20.81 17.48 22.03
C MET A 341 19.73 16.91 22.97
N LYS A 342 20.09 16.34 24.13
CA LYS A 342 19.16 15.71 25.08
C LYS A 342 17.91 16.55 25.40
N PRO A 343 18.00 17.86 25.71
CA PRO A 343 16.80 18.68 25.99
C PRO A 343 15.86 18.77 24.80
N ALA A 344 16.40 18.98 23.59
CA ALA A 344 15.62 19.02 22.36
C ALA A 344 14.95 17.67 22.07
N ILE A 345 15.68 16.56 22.26
CA ILE A 345 15.15 15.20 22.08
C ILE A 345 13.95 14.96 23.02
N ILE A 346 14.06 15.34 24.30
CA ILE A 346 12.98 15.18 25.28
C ILE A 346 11.76 16.00 24.86
N CYS A 347 11.94 17.27 24.49
CA CYS A 347 10.85 18.14 24.02
C CYS A 347 10.12 17.53 22.82
N TRP A 348 10.86 17.10 21.79
CA TRP A 348 10.28 16.50 20.59
C TRP A 348 9.66 15.14 20.84
N TRP A 349 10.20 14.35 21.75
CA TRP A 349 9.59 13.09 22.18
C TRP A 349 8.25 13.32 22.88
N MET A 350 8.16 14.28 23.80
CA MET A 350 6.91 14.63 24.48
C MET A 350 5.86 15.14 23.47
N LEU A 351 6.26 16.03 22.55
CA LEU A 351 5.38 16.46 21.46
C LEU A 351 4.94 15.29 20.59
N ALA A 352 5.83 14.34 20.27
CA ALA A 352 5.50 13.15 19.51
C ALA A 352 4.50 12.21 20.22
N LEU A 353 4.37 12.28 21.54
CA LEU A 353 3.35 11.52 22.29
C LEU A 353 1.98 12.18 22.22
N VAL A 354 1.90 13.50 22.43
CA VAL A 354 0.61 14.19 22.66
C VAL A 354 -0.01 14.79 21.40
N THR A 355 0.80 15.16 20.41
CA THR A 355 0.29 15.82 19.20
C THR A 355 -0.31 14.81 18.21
N PRO A 356 -1.39 15.11 17.47
CA PRO A 356 -1.82 14.28 16.35
C PRO A 356 -0.79 14.28 15.20
N ALA A 357 -0.76 13.20 14.40
CA ALA A 357 0.20 13.05 13.30
C ALA A 357 0.16 14.22 12.30
N SER A 358 -1.04 14.63 11.92
CA SER A 358 -1.27 15.74 10.99
C SER A 358 -0.76 17.09 11.50
N LEU A 359 -0.83 17.32 12.82
CA LEU A 359 -0.33 18.55 13.43
C LEU A 359 1.21 18.53 13.51
N LEU A 360 1.80 17.39 13.89
CA LEU A 360 3.25 17.25 13.92
C LEU A 360 3.87 17.48 12.53
N SER A 361 3.27 16.91 11.48
CA SER A 361 3.72 17.13 10.10
C SER A 361 3.66 18.61 9.69
N ARG A 362 2.62 19.34 10.11
CA ARG A 362 2.50 20.79 9.87
C ARG A 362 3.56 21.59 10.62
N LEU A 363 3.80 21.26 11.89
CA LEU A 363 4.80 21.93 12.72
C LEU A 363 6.22 21.75 12.16
N LEU A 364 6.50 20.61 11.54
CA LEU A 364 7.75 20.35 10.83
C LEU A 364 7.82 20.98 9.43
N GLN A 365 6.73 21.61 8.98
CA GLN A 365 6.59 22.21 7.64
C GLN A 365 6.85 21.19 6.53
N LEU A 366 6.39 19.95 6.73
CA LEU A 366 6.55 18.89 5.74
C LEU A 366 5.58 19.11 4.57
N PRO A 367 6.03 18.94 3.32
CA PRO A 367 5.13 18.82 2.18
C PRO A 367 4.16 17.67 2.42
N ARG A 368 2.88 17.88 2.11
CA ARG A 368 1.88 16.79 2.17
C ARG A 368 2.01 15.84 0.98
N ILE A 369 2.44 16.37 -0.15
CA ILE A 369 2.55 15.64 -1.42
C ILE A 369 4.03 15.43 -1.71
N GLY A 370 4.42 14.17 -1.90
CA GLY A 370 5.75 13.79 -2.38
C GLY A 370 5.68 13.29 -3.82
N ASP A 371 4.81 12.31 -4.08
CA ASP A 371 4.59 11.66 -5.38
C ASP A 371 5.90 11.39 -6.13
N ARG A 372 6.14 12.05 -7.28
CA ARG A 372 7.32 11.85 -8.14
C ARG A 372 8.56 12.62 -7.70
N ALA A 373 8.53 13.38 -6.60
CA ALA A 373 9.73 14.01 -6.07
C ALA A 373 10.71 12.95 -5.53
N GLU A 374 12.00 13.22 -5.72
CA GLU A 374 13.09 12.34 -5.26
C GLU A 374 13.11 12.27 -3.73
N ALA A 375 13.12 11.04 -3.20
CA ALA A 375 13.05 10.73 -1.77
C ALA A 375 14.28 9.98 -1.26
N LEU A 376 15.04 9.33 -2.13
CA LEU A 376 16.21 8.51 -1.79
C LEU A 376 17.09 8.34 -3.03
N LEU A 377 18.41 8.33 -2.85
CA LEU A 377 19.35 7.94 -3.88
C LEU A 377 20.13 6.71 -3.42
N LEU A 378 20.09 5.63 -4.21
CA LEU A 378 20.91 4.44 -4.01
C LEU A 378 21.90 4.28 -5.16
N PHE A 379 22.99 3.56 -4.93
CA PHE A 379 23.96 3.23 -5.97
C PHE A 379 23.97 1.74 -6.24
N THR A 380 23.98 1.38 -7.52
CA THR A 380 24.19 0.00 -7.95
C THR A 380 25.64 -0.21 -8.36
N SER A 381 26.21 -1.37 -8.03
CA SER A 381 27.47 -1.85 -8.61
C SER A 381 27.26 -2.06 -10.11
N GLY A 382 27.57 -1.06 -10.91
CA GLY A 382 27.46 -1.17 -12.37
C GLY A 382 28.40 -2.25 -12.87
N SER A 383 27.94 -3.07 -13.83
CA SER A 383 28.79 -4.09 -14.49
C SER A 383 29.93 -3.49 -15.31
N SER A 384 29.93 -2.18 -15.55
CA SER A 384 30.79 -1.47 -16.51
C SER A 384 31.74 -0.45 -15.87
N GLY A 385 32.12 -0.60 -14.60
CA GLY A 385 33.09 0.28 -13.92
C GLY A 385 32.47 1.11 -12.79
N ALA A 386 32.11 2.37 -13.06
CA ALA A 386 31.62 3.31 -12.03
C ALA A 386 30.19 2.97 -11.53
N PRO A 387 29.89 3.17 -10.23
CA PRO A 387 28.56 2.93 -9.69
C PRO A 387 27.55 3.92 -10.31
N LYS A 388 26.30 3.48 -10.47
CA LYS A 388 25.23 4.29 -11.07
C LYS A 388 24.22 4.68 -10.01
N GLY A 389 23.93 5.97 -9.90
CA GLY A 389 22.89 6.49 -9.00
C GLY A 389 21.49 6.21 -9.52
N VAL A 390 20.64 5.63 -8.67
CA VAL A 390 19.23 5.36 -8.93
C VAL A 390 18.40 6.26 -8.02
N ALA A 391 17.84 7.33 -8.59
CA ALA A 391 16.96 8.25 -7.88
C ALA A 391 15.58 7.59 -7.70
N LEU A 392 15.17 7.38 -6.45
CA LEU A 392 13.89 6.80 -6.09
C LEU A 392 12.97 7.89 -5.58
N THR A 393 11.75 7.92 -6.11
CA THR A 393 10.72 8.89 -5.71
C THR A 393 9.98 8.45 -4.46
N HIS A 394 9.26 9.37 -3.80
CA HIS A 394 8.37 9.03 -2.69
C HIS A 394 7.37 7.95 -3.11
N ARG A 395 6.79 8.08 -4.31
CA ARG A 395 5.89 7.11 -4.93
C ARG A 395 6.52 5.74 -5.09
N ASN A 396 7.79 5.65 -5.49
CA ASN A 396 8.46 4.36 -5.65
C ASN A 396 8.54 3.61 -4.32
N ILE A 397 8.97 4.29 -3.25
CA ILE A 397 9.13 3.69 -1.92
C ILE A 397 7.77 3.31 -1.34
N LEU A 398 6.83 4.25 -1.31
CA LEU A 398 5.49 4.03 -0.75
C LEU A 398 4.72 2.97 -1.54
N GLY A 399 4.87 2.97 -2.87
CA GLY A 399 4.25 1.97 -3.73
C GLY A 399 4.80 0.57 -3.49
N ASN A 400 6.12 0.41 -3.38
CA ASN A 400 6.71 -0.89 -3.10
C ASN A 400 6.32 -1.38 -1.70
N VAL A 401 6.43 -0.53 -0.68
CA VAL A 401 6.00 -0.81 0.69
C VAL A 401 4.53 -1.25 0.76
N SER A 402 3.63 -0.50 0.12
CA SER A 402 2.20 -0.83 0.05
C SER A 402 1.92 -2.20 -0.59
N GLN A 403 2.64 -2.54 -1.68
CA GLN A 403 2.47 -3.83 -2.37
C GLN A 403 2.89 -5.00 -1.50
N PHE A 404 4.11 -4.98 -0.95
CA PHE A 404 4.59 -6.14 -0.20
C PHE A 404 3.99 -6.20 1.21
N ALA A 405 3.58 -5.07 1.81
CA ALA A 405 2.83 -5.08 3.07
C ALA A 405 1.52 -5.86 2.98
N VAL A 406 0.92 -5.92 1.80
CA VAL A 406 -0.26 -6.76 1.52
C VAL A 406 0.10 -8.24 1.46
N LEU A 407 1.24 -8.58 0.85
CA LEU A 407 1.69 -9.96 0.69
C LEU A 407 2.24 -10.56 1.98
N LEU A 408 2.99 -9.77 2.76
CA LEU A 408 3.57 -10.22 4.03
C LEU A 408 2.49 -10.39 5.11
N ASP A 409 1.42 -9.58 5.05
CA ASP A 409 0.31 -9.51 6.03
C ASP A 409 0.77 -9.68 7.49
N SER A 410 1.82 -8.95 7.86
CA SER A 410 2.50 -9.16 9.14
C SER A 410 1.57 -8.95 10.33
N ARG A 411 1.68 -9.84 11.31
CA ARG A 411 0.88 -9.77 12.52
C ARG A 411 1.41 -8.69 13.46
N PRO A 412 0.57 -8.09 14.32
CA PRO A 412 0.99 -7.00 15.21
C PRO A 412 2.09 -7.36 16.22
N ASP A 413 2.32 -8.64 16.46
CA ASP A 413 3.31 -9.23 17.37
C ASP A 413 4.59 -9.70 16.67
N GLU A 414 4.60 -9.74 15.33
CA GLU A 414 5.78 -10.14 14.56
C GLU A 414 6.89 -9.09 14.62
N VAL A 415 8.12 -9.60 14.55
CA VAL A 415 9.35 -8.81 14.64
C VAL A 415 10.24 -9.18 13.45
N ILE A 416 10.80 -8.17 12.79
CA ILE A 416 11.69 -8.35 11.64
C ILE A 416 13.15 -8.29 12.09
N LEU A 417 13.95 -9.27 11.68
CA LEU A 417 15.40 -9.19 11.77
C LEU A 417 15.92 -8.18 10.73
N ALA A 418 16.47 -7.08 11.21
CA ALA A 418 17.02 -5.99 10.42
C ALA A 418 18.55 -6.06 10.38
N SER A 419 19.09 -7.06 9.70
CA SER A 419 20.54 -7.25 9.48
C SER A 419 21.02 -6.84 8.08
N LEU A 420 20.09 -6.49 7.19
CA LEU A 420 20.39 -6.15 5.80
C LEU A 420 20.87 -4.69 5.67
N PRO A 421 21.95 -4.39 4.91
CA PRO A 421 22.47 -3.04 4.78
C PRO A 421 21.50 -2.05 4.13
N PHE A 422 21.44 -0.82 4.66
CA PHE A 422 20.55 0.23 4.15
C PHE A 422 20.98 0.84 2.80
N PHE A 423 22.23 0.61 2.37
CA PHE A 423 22.70 1.00 1.04
C PHE A 423 22.28 0.02 -0.08
N HIS A 424 21.71 -1.14 0.29
CA HIS A 424 21.06 -2.04 -0.66
C HIS A 424 19.56 -1.82 -0.66
N SER A 425 18.93 -1.86 -1.84
CA SER A 425 17.48 -1.61 -2.00
C SER A 425 16.61 -2.51 -1.13
N PHE A 426 16.99 -3.78 -0.95
CA PHE A 426 16.23 -4.72 -0.14
C PHE A 426 16.26 -4.36 1.36
N GLY A 427 17.44 -4.09 1.94
CA GLY A 427 17.55 -3.62 3.32
C GLY A 427 16.92 -2.24 3.50
N CYS A 428 17.19 -1.31 2.59
CA CYS A 428 16.60 0.03 2.62
C CYS A 428 15.07 0.00 2.68
N THR A 429 14.43 -0.84 1.85
CA THR A 429 12.97 -0.90 1.82
C THR A 429 12.40 -1.75 2.95
N VAL A 430 12.89 -2.98 3.15
CA VAL A 430 12.26 -3.97 4.04
C VAL A 430 12.65 -3.78 5.50
N THR A 431 13.91 -3.41 5.80
CA THR A 431 14.42 -3.31 7.17
C THR A 431 14.53 -1.87 7.68
N LEU A 432 14.30 -0.87 6.81
CA LEU A 432 14.26 0.55 7.16
C LEU A 432 12.90 1.21 6.88
N TRP A 433 12.47 1.36 5.62
CA TRP A 433 11.26 2.16 5.33
C TRP A 433 9.96 1.48 5.74
N TYR A 434 9.80 0.19 5.46
CA TYR A 434 8.62 -0.59 5.84
C TYR A 434 8.30 -0.55 7.35
N PRO A 435 9.23 -0.86 8.27
CA PRO A 435 8.93 -0.82 9.69
C PRO A 435 8.60 0.59 10.18
N LEU A 436 9.16 1.63 9.56
CA LEU A 436 8.80 3.02 9.87
C LEU A 436 7.38 3.39 9.39
N ILE A 437 6.97 2.93 8.21
CA ILE A 437 5.67 3.26 7.60
C ILE A 437 4.53 2.43 8.20
N GLU A 438 4.72 1.12 8.36
CA GLU A 438 3.69 0.24 8.92
C GLU A 438 3.74 0.16 10.45
N GLY A 439 4.86 0.58 11.04
CA GLY A 439 5.08 0.47 12.48
C GLY A 439 5.28 -0.99 12.88
N VAL A 440 6.19 -1.69 12.23
CA VAL A 440 6.61 -3.06 12.59
C VAL A 440 7.87 -2.96 13.45
N ARG A 441 7.99 -3.84 14.46
CA ARG A 441 9.16 -3.88 15.32
C ARG A 441 10.33 -4.54 14.58
N ILE A 442 11.54 -4.01 14.77
CA ILE A 442 12.77 -4.61 14.25
C ILE A 442 13.75 -4.96 15.36
N VAL A 443 14.53 -6.02 15.16
CA VAL A 443 15.78 -6.28 15.88
C VAL A 443 16.94 -6.03 14.93
N THR A 444 17.83 -5.10 15.25
CA THR A 444 18.90 -4.68 14.33
C THR A 444 20.23 -5.34 14.67
N TYR A 445 20.91 -5.86 13.65
CA TYR A 445 22.31 -6.28 13.71
C TYR A 445 23.11 -5.55 12.62
N PRO A 446 24.19 -4.82 12.98
CA PRO A 446 25.07 -4.13 12.03
C PRO A 446 25.63 -5.03 10.93
N SER A 447 25.96 -6.29 11.23
CA SER A 447 26.36 -7.30 10.25
C SER A 447 25.43 -8.52 10.28
N PRO A 448 25.07 -9.09 9.12
CA PRO A 448 24.39 -10.39 9.05
C PRO A 448 25.15 -11.53 9.74
N LEU A 449 26.48 -11.43 9.82
CA LEU A 449 27.33 -12.43 10.47
C LEU A 449 27.21 -12.44 12.00
N GLU A 450 26.64 -11.37 12.57
CA GLU A 450 26.50 -11.19 14.02
C GLU A 450 25.12 -11.66 14.53
N ALA A 451 24.24 -12.11 13.62
CA ALA A 451 22.88 -12.56 13.92
C ALA A 451 22.74 -14.09 14.04
N ALA A 452 23.79 -14.84 13.68
CA ALA A 452 23.88 -16.30 13.84
C ALA A 452 24.44 -16.65 15.22
#